data_AF-A0A0H2U9E2-F1
#
_entry.id   AF-A0A0H2U9E2-F1
#
_cell.length_a   1.000
_cell.length_b   1.000
_cell.length_c   1.000
_cell.angle_alpha   90.00
_cell.angle_beta   90.00
_cell.angle_gamma   90.00
#
_symmetry.space_group_name_H-M   'P 1'
#
loop_
_entity.id
_entity.type
_entity.pdbx_description
1 polymer ?
#
loop_
_entity_poly.entity_id
_entity_poly.type
_entity_poly.pdbx_seq_one_letter_code
_entity_poly.pdbx_strand_id
1 'polypeptide(L)'
;MRVIRSTALLAVAAAAVQALPISYPIGVEDSPPPPATTAAPSPAAVKRAIDQLTVTIVNKHSAAITTRHAIHPGVPKPVDAQKKEVKEGKIEKGAQGVYIVNPDYIGAVFINDAKFPPSQHSTQIEVSMKMGKKGFDVSNVTGFTLPVICRCEAANGAIYESGCGFDLVAEAKADPSKACKDWKASENACANPNRDNVKGKLVPAPFFDKCARESYTYVDDHEANRWDLCKKNTMTCCVGPSCPKYVPYRAKGSPGG
;
A
#
# COMPACT_ATOMS: atom_id res chain seq x y z
N MET A 1 27.64 -41.95 -7.50
CA MET A 1 27.91 -41.00 -6.39
C MET A 1 29.33 -40.48 -6.52
N ARG A 2 29.50 -39.21 -6.91
CA ARG A 2 30.79 -38.49 -6.84
C ARG A 2 30.48 -37.10 -6.29
N VAL A 3 30.96 -36.83 -5.08
CA VAL A 3 30.86 -35.55 -4.40
C VAL A 3 32.11 -34.76 -4.75
N ILE A 4 31.97 -33.65 -5.47
CA ILE A 4 33.05 -32.69 -5.70
C ILE A 4 32.82 -31.55 -4.72
N ARG A 5 33.64 -31.48 -3.66
CA ARG A 5 33.69 -30.33 -2.76
C ARG A 5 34.60 -29.28 -3.39
N SER A 6 34.05 -28.11 -3.69
CA SER A 6 34.80 -26.95 -4.17
C SER A 6 34.91 -25.94 -3.04
N THR A 7 36.07 -25.89 -2.39
CA THR A 7 36.44 -24.90 -1.38
C THR A 7 37.08 -23.71 -2.09
N ALA A 8 36.40 -22.57 -2.13
CA ALA A 8 36.99 -21.31 -2.56
C ALA A 8 37.55 -20.57 -1.33
N LEU A 9 38.88 -20.37 -1.30
CA LEU A 9 39.55 -19.47 -0.36
C LEU A 9 39.25 -18.01 -0.77
N LEU A 10 38.68 -17.23 0.13
CA LEU A 10 38.64 -15.77 0.02
C LEU A 10 39.94 -15.20 0.60
N ALA A 11 40.81 -14.62 -0.23
CA ALA A 11 41.94 -13.82 0.21
C ALA A 11 41.46 -12.38 0.47
N VAL A 12 41.57 -11.90 1.71
CA VAL A 12 41.32 -10.50 2.07
C VAL A 12 42.64 -9.74 1.91
N ALA A 13 42.73 -8.89 0.88
CA ALA A 13 43.84 -7.97 0.72
C ALA A 13 43.64 -6.76 1.67
N ALA A 14 44.51 -6.64 2.67
CA ALA A 14 44.59 -5.43 3.49
C ALA A 14 45.40 -4.37 2.74
N ALA A 15 44.75 -3.31 2.26
CA ALA A 15 45.43 -2.15 1.72
C ALA A 15 45.92 -1.28 2.89
N ALA A 16 47.24 -1.12 3.04
CA ALA A 16 47.84 -0.20 3.98
C ALA A 16 47.62 1.25 3.48
N VAL A 17 46.89 2.04 4.26
CA VAL A 17 46.70 3.48 3.99
C VAL A 17 47.94 4.22 4.49
N GLN A 18 48.82 4.62 3.57
CA GLN A 18 49.89 5.57 3.88
C GLN A 18 49.28 6.98 4.01
N ALA A 19 49.28 7.51 5.23
CA ALA A 19 48.91 8.89 5.49
C ALA A 19 50.05 9.82 5.02
N LEU A 20 49.81 10.58 3.95
CA LEU A 20 50.69 11.68 3.57
C LEU A 20 50.44 12.87 4.52
N PRO A 21 51.50 13.57 4.99
CA PRO A 21 51.33 14.78 5.77
C PRO A 21 50.74 15.90 4.90
N ILE A 22 49.47 16.20 5.11
CA ILE A 22 48.82 17.36 4.50
C ILE A 22 49.14 18.57 5.38
N SER A 23 50.07 19.42 4.92
CA SER A 23 50.25 20.76 5.48
C SER A 23 49.11 21.65 4.96
N TYR A 24 48.15 21.97 5.83
CA TYR A 24 47.13 22.97 5.53
C TYR A 24 47.75 24.37 5.70
N PRO A 25 47.68 25.24 4.68
CA PRO A 25 47.98 26.65 4.90
C PRO A 25 47.00 27.20 5.94
N ILE A 26 47.52 27.98 6.89
CA ILE A 26 46.72 28.71 7.87
C ILE A 26 45.99 29.83 7.11
N GLY A 27 44.92 29.46 6.42
CA GLY A 27 43.95 30.40 5.87
C GLY A 27 43.06 30.90 7.01
N VAL A 28 42.84 32.20 7.05
CA VAL A 28 41.84 32.81 7.94
C VAL A 28 40.50 32.19 7.53
N GLU A 29 39.92 31.32 8.37
CA GLU A 29 38.61 30.72 8.11
C GLU A 29 37.55 31.82 8.20
N ASP A 30 37.16 32.37 7.05
CA ASP A 30 35.88 33.03 6.91
C ASP A 30 34.81 31.98 7.20
N SER A 31 34.29 31.99 8.43
CA SER A 31 33.21 31.11 8.83
C SER A 31 32.03 31.30 7.87
N PRO A 32 31.48 30.21 7.31
CA PRO A 32 30.32 30.33 6.44
C PRO A 32 29.19 31.05 7.19
N PRO A 33 28.42 31.93 6.51
CA PRO A 33 27.34 32.64 7.16
C PRO A 33 26.36 31.63 7.78
N PRO A 34 25.76 31.98 8.92
CA PRO A 34 24.78 31.10 9.55
C PRO A 34 23.67 30.76 8.54
N PRO A 35 23.15 29.52 8.56
CA PRO A 35 22.09 29.13 7.65
C PRO A 35 20.89 30.07 7.81
N ALA A 36 20.32 30.49 6.68
CA ALA A 36 19.15 31.34 6.67
C ALA A 36 18.01 30.69 7.47
N THR A 37 17.36 31.47 8.32
CA THR A 37 16.22 31.01 9.12
C THR A 37 15.05 30.67 8.20
N THR A 38 14.59 29.42 8.25
CA THR A 38 13.37 29.00 7.53
C THR A 38 12.15 29.46 8.33
N ALA A 39 11.21 30.15 7.67
CA ALA A 39 9.97 30.59 8.31
C ALA A 39 9.17 29.39 8.84
N ALA A 40 8.61 29.53 10.04
CA ALA A 40 7.73 28.53 10.62
C ALA A 40 6.46 28.33 9.77
N PRO A 41 5.88 27.12 9.72
CA PRO A 41 4.62 26.90 9.01
C PRO A 41 3.49 27.69 9.66
N SER A 42 2.59 28.24 8.84
CA SER A 42 1.41 28.96 9.37
C SER A 42 0.47 28.00 10.11
N PRO A 43 -0.33 28.48 11.07
CA PRO A 43 -1.32 27.65 11.77
C PRO A 43 -2.27 26.92 10.82
N ALA A 44 -2.65 27.55 9.71
CA ALA A 44 -3.48 26.94 8.67
C ALA A 44 -2.77 25.77 7.95
N ALA A 45 -1.45 25.86 7.74
CA ALA A 45 -0.68 24.76 7.17
C ALA A 45 -0.58 23.58 8.15
N VAL A 46 -0.38 23.86 9.43
CA VAL A 46 -0.36 22.83 10.49
C VAL A 46 -1.71 22.13 10.59
N LYS A 47 -2.82 22.89 10.66
CA LYS A 47 -4.17 22.31 10.72
C LYS A 47 -4.46 21.41 9.51
N ARG A 48 -4.13 21.85 8.29
CA ARG A 48 -4.28 21.02 7.09
C ARG A 48 -3.48 19.72 7.18
N ALA A 49 -2.24 19.79 7.63
CA ALA A 49 -1.41 18.60 7.79
C ALA A 49 -2.00 17.60 8.80
N ILE A 50 -2.76 18.07 9.80
CA ILE A 50 -3.43 17.23 10.79
C ILE A 50 -4.71 16.58 10.22
N ASP A 51 -5.43 17.32 9.39
CA ASP A 51 -6.75 16.95 8.89
C ASP A 51 -6.70 16.12 7.58
N GLN A 52 -5.57 16.12 6.89
CA GLN A 52 -5.36 15.37 5.66
C GLN A 52 -4.78 13.97 5.93
N LEU A 53 -4.88 13.10 4.93
CA LEU A 53 -4.18 11.81 4.89
C LEU A 53 -3.38 11.73 3.59
N THR A 54 -2.07 11.56 3.72
CA THR A 54 -1.18 11.29 2.59
C THR A 54 -1.13 9.79 2.36
N VAL A 55 -1.48 9.36 1.15
CA VAL A 55 -1.47 7.97 0.73
C VAL A 55 -0.35 7.76 -0.27
N THR A 56 0.51 6.79 0.01
CA THR A 56 1.61 6.36 -0.86
C THR A 56 1.32 4.95 -1.37
N ILE A 57 1.29 4.77 -2.69
CA ILE A 57 1.19 3.46 -3.34
C ILE A 57 2.58 3.09 -3.86
N VAL A 58 3.18 2.04 -3.31
CA VAL A 58 4.49 1.51 -3.72
C VAL A 58 4.28 0.32 -4.62
N ASN A 59 4.75 0.41 -5.87
CA ASN A 59 4.65 -0.70 -6.80
C ASN A 59 5.82 -1.69 -6.60
N LYS A 60 5.53 -2.82 -5.95
CA LYS A 60 6.41 -4.00 -5.82
C LYS A 60 5.96 -5.15 -6.73
N HIS A 61 5.04 -4.89 -7.65
CA HIS A 61 4.67 -5.83 -8.71
C HIS A 61 5.83 -5.99 -9.69
N SER A 62 5.83 -7.08 -10.45
CA SER A 62 6.89 -7.38 -11.42
C SER A 62 6.88 -6.47 -12.65
N ALA A 63 5.78 -5.74 -12.87
CA ALA A 63 5.54 -4.81 -13.96
C ALA A 63 4.96 -3.47 -13.46
N ALA A 64 4.76 -2.52 -14.37
CA ALA A 64 3.99 -1.31 -14.07
C ALA A 64 2.54 -1.66 -13.70
N ILE A 65 1.91 -0.80 -12.90
CA ILE A 65 0.50 -0.90 -12.53
C ILE A 65 -0.26 0.33 -13.01
N THR A 66 -1.55 0.18 -13.26
CA THR A 66 -2.51 1.26 -13.53
C THR A 66 -3.40 1.50 -12.33
N THR A 67 -3.79 2.75 -12.13
CA THR A 67 -4.66 3.17 -11.03
C THR A 67 -5.84 3.98 -11.54
N ARG A 68 -7.00 3.83 -10.90
CA ARG A 68 -8.18 4.68 -11.14
C ARG A 68 -8.85 5.05 -9.84
N HIS A 69 -9.14 6.34 -9.67
CA HIS A 69 -9.92 6.83 -8.54
C HIS A 69 -11.41 6.74 -8.84
N ALA A 70 -12.19 6.13 -7.94
CA ALA A 70 -13.64 6.29 -7.89
C ALA A 70 -14.00 7.01 -6.59
N ILE A 71 -14.74 8.09 -6.72
CA ILE A 71 -14.97 9.04 -5.62
C ILE A 71 -16.48 9.19 -5.47
N HIS A 72 -16.98 9.18 -4.24
CA HIS A 72 -18.40 9.38 -3.98
C HIS A 72 -18.85 10.76 -4.50
N PRO A 73 -20.02 10.88 -5.15
CA PRO A 73 -20.51 12.19 -5.59
C PRO A 73 -20.56 13.21 -4.45
N GLY A 74 -20.09 14.43 -4.72
CA GLY A 74 -20.15 15.55 -3.77
C GLY A 74 -19.03 15.62 -2.72
N VAL A 75 -18.10 14.67 -2.69
CA VAL A 75 -16.97 14.72 -1.74
C VAL A 75 -15.72 15.36 -2.36
N PRO A 76 -14.75 15.84 -1.55
CA PRO A 76 -13.51 16.40 -2.06
C PRO A 76 -12.71 15.40 -2.88
N LYS A 77 -12.06 15.89 -3.93
CA LYS A 77 -11.20 15.08 -4.80
C LYS A 77 -9.81 14.88 -4.17
N PRO A 78 -9.13 13.77 -4.48
CA PRO A 78 -7.74 13.57 -4.08
C PRO A 78 -6.85 14.52 -4.88
N VAL A 79 -5.79 15.03 -4.24
CA VAL A 79 -4.87 15.99 -4.85
C VAL A 79 -3.42 15.57 -4.69
N ASP A 80 -2.55 16.04 -5.56
CA ASP A 80 -1.11 15.89 -5.42
C ASP A 80 -0.53 16.95 -4.44
N ALA A 81 0.80 16.92 -4.25
CA ALA A 81 1.50 17.90 -3.43
C ALA A 81 1.38 19.36 -3.95
N GLN A 82 1.05 19.54 -5.24
CA GLN A 82 0.79 20.83 -5.88
C GLN A 82 -0.70 21.22 -5.84
N LYS A 83 -1.54 20.45 -5.13
CA LYS A 83 -3.00 20.63 -5.02
C LYS A 83 -3.75 20.44 -6.33
N LYS A 84 -3.16 19.77 -7.31
CA LYS A 84 -3.84 19.39 -8.55
C LYS A 84 -4.58 18.08 -8.33
N GLU A 85 -5.78 17.97 -8.90
CA GLU A 85 -6.56 16.73 -8.87
C GLU A 85 -5.74 15.57 -9.42
N VAL A 86 -5.66 14.48 -8.64
CA VAL A 86 -5.04 13.23 -9.10
C VAL A 86 -6.05 12.48 -9.95
N LYS A 87 -5.65 12.19 -11.18
CA LYS A 87 -6.44 11.38 -12.12
C LYS A 87 -5.93 9.93 -12.14
N GLU A 88 -6.52 9.13 -13.01
CA GLU A 88 -5.96 7.83 -13.37
C GLU A 88 -4.47 7.93 -13.72
N GLY A 89 -3.71 6.93 -13.30
CA GLY A 89 -2.26 6.99 -13.37
C GLY A 89 -1.63 5.65 -13.70
N LYS A 90 -0.35 5.72 -14.07
CA LYS A 90 0.53 4.56 -14.22
C LYS A 90 1.66 4.72 -13.22
N ILE A 91 1.96 3.66 -12.47
CA ILE A 91 3.08 3.61 -11.54
C ILE A 91 4.05 2.55 -12.06
N GLU A 92 5.22 2.98 -12.53
CA GLU A 92 6.25 2.07 -13.04
C GLU A 92 6.74 1.09 -11.98
N LYS A 93 7.34 -0.02 -12.41
CA LYS A 93 7.92 -1.03 -11.51
C LYS A 93 8.91 -0.37 -10.55
N GLY A 94 8.73 -0.59 -9.24
CA GLY A 94 9.60 -0.04 -8.20
C GLY A 94 9.37 1.44 -7.90
N ALA A 95 8.50 2.13 -8.65
CA ALA A 95 8.13 3.51 -8.39
C ALA A 95 7.01 3.60 -7.33
N GLN A 96 6.68 4.83 -6.97
CA GLN A 96 5.57 5.13 -6.07
C GLN A 96 4.65 6.22 -6.63
N GLY A 97 3.36 6.07 -6.38
CA GLY A 97 2.38 7.15 -6.53
C GLY A 97 2.06 7.75 -5.17
N VAL A 98 1.81 9.05 -5.11
CA VAL A 98 1.44 9.74 -3.86
C VAL A 98 0.24 10.64 -4.14
N TYR A 99 -0.78 10.56 -3.29
CA TYR A 99 -1.91 11.47 -3.31
C TYR A 99 -2.34 11.83 -1.89
N ILE A 100 -3.04 12.94 -1.76
CA ILE A 100 -3.53 13.48 -0.50
C ILE A 100 -5.05 13.48 -0.56
N VAL A 101 -5.69 12.93 0.46
CA VAL A 101 -7.13 13.04 0.65
C VAL A 101 -7.46 14.05 1.74
N ASN A 102 -8.53 14.81 1.51
CA ASN A 102 -8.99 15.88 2.38
C ASN A 102 -10.08 15.36 3.34
N PRO A 103 -10.43 16.13 4.40
CA PRO A 103 -11.63 15.87 5.19
C PRO A 103 -12.86 15.63 4.30
N ASP A 104 -13.74 14.74 4.75
CA ASP A 104 -14.95 14.29 4.08
C ASP A 104 -14.73 13.49 2.77
N TYR A 105 -13.48 13.18 2.41
CA TYR A 105 -13.19 12.25 1.31
C TYR A 105 -13.82 10.87 1.56
N ILE A 106 -14.46 10.30 0.55
CA ILE A 106 -14.94 8.92 0.52
C ILE A 106 -14.70 8.39 -0.89
N GLY A 107 -13.90 7.35 -1.02
CA GLY A 107 -13.63 6.76 -2.33
C GLY A 107 -12.60 5.64 -2.30
N ALA A 108 -12.31 5.11 -3.48
CA ALA A 108 -11.43 3.98 -3.67
C ALA A 108 -10.43 4.23 -4.81
N VAL A 109 -9.29 3.54 -4.75
CA VAL A 109 -8.34 3.43 -5.86
C VAL A 109 -8.33 1.98 -6.35
N PHE A 110 -8.70 1.79 -7.61
CA PHE A 110 -8.68 0.50 -8.30
C PHE A 110 -7.29 0.27 -8.87
N ILE A 111 -6.72 -0.91 -8.63
CA ILE A 111 -5.34 -1.24 -9.01
C ILE A 111 -5.32 -2.40 -10.00
N ASN A 112 -4.58 -2.29 -11.10
CA ASN A 112 -4.41 -3.40 -12.04
C ASN A 112 -2.98 -3.45 -12.63
N ASP A 113 -2.62 -4.56 -13.27
CA ASP A 113 -1.44 -4.62 -14.12
C ASP A 113 -1.61 -3.62 -15.28
N ALA A 114 -0.56 -2.86 -15.61
CA ALA A 114 -0.67 -1.76 -16.56
C ALA A 114 -1.05 -2.18 -18.00
N LYS A 115 -1.04 -3.48 -18.32
CA LYS A 115 -1.56 -4.02 -19.58
C LYS A 115 -3.09 -4.00 -19.66
N PHE A 116 -3.77 -3.78 -18.54
CA PHE A 116 -5.22 -3.81 -18.43
C PHE A 116 -5.73 -2.51 -17.79
N PRO A 117 -6.89 -2.00 -18.22
CA PRO A 117 -7.52 -0.90 -17.53
C PRO A 117 -8.00 -1.36 -16.14
N PRO A 118 -7.94 -0.50 -15.11
CA PRO A 118 -8.65 -0.73 -13.87
C PRO A 118 -10.15 -0.81 -14.14
N SER A 119 -10.83 -1.79 -13.56
CA SER A 119 -12.26 -2.05 -13.74
C SER A 119 -12.96 -2.11 -12.39
N GLN A 120 -14.27 -2.33 -12.38
CA GLN A 120 -14.99 -2.56 -11.13
C GLN A 120 -14.55 -3.84 -10.39
N HIS A 121 -13.92 -4.81 -11.07
CA HIS A 121 -13.46 -6.07 -10.49
C HIS A 121 -11.98 -6.01 -10.05
N SER A 122 -11.34 -4.84 -10.11
CA SER A 122 -9.98 -4.68 -9.61
C SER A 122 -9.94 -4.64 -8.08
N THR A 123 -8.82 -5.07 -7.50
CA THR A 123 -8.53 -4.87 -6.08
C THR A 123 -8.58 -3.38 -5.76
N GLN A 124 -9.25 -3.03 -4.67
CA GLN A 124 -9.52 -1.66 -4.28
C GLN A 124 -8.76 -1.27 -3.01
N ILE A 125 -8.24 -0.04 -2.99
CA ILE A 125 -7.78 0.63 -1.78
C ILE A 125 -8.87 1.63 -1.40
N GLU A 126 -9.65 1.33 -0.36
CA GLU A 126 -10.77 2.18 0.09
C GLU A 126 -10.31 3.10 1.22
N VAL A 127 -10.69 4.37 1.15
CA VAL A 127 -10.36 5.38 2.15
C VAL A 127 -11.58 6.24 2.45
N SER A 128 -11.82 6.50 3.73
CA SER A 128 -12.88 7.38 4.22
C SER A 128 -12.36 8.32 5.30
N MET A 129 -12.62 9.61 5.14
CA MET A 129 -12.23 10.68 6.06
C MET A 129 -13.49 11.35 6.64
N LYS A 130 -14.28 10.62 7.43
CA LYS A 130 -15.62 11.09 7.88
C LYS A 130 -15.62 11.43 9.36
N MET A 131 -16.28 12.53 9.73
CA MET A 131 -16.44 12.96 11.13
C MET A 131 -15.08 13.11 11.87
N GLY A 132 -14.06 13.60 11.17
CA GLY A 132 -12.70 13.76 11.71
C GLY A 132 -11.95 12.44 11.93
N LYS A 133 -12.52 11.30 11.54
CA LYS A 133 -11.91 9.96 11.64
C LYS A 133 -11.38 9.51 10.30
N LYS A 134 -10.33 8.70 10.34
CA LYS A 134 -9.66 8.12 9.16
C LYS A 134 -9.91 6.62 9.13
N GLY A 135 -10.59 6.16 8.09
CA GLY A 135 -10.84 4.75 7.81
C GLY A 135 -10.14 4.33 6.54
N PHE A 136 -9.60 3.11 6.52
CA PHE A 136 -9.15 2.48 5.30
C PHE A 136 -9.32 0.97 5.34
N ASP A 137 -9.40 0.38 4.16
CA ASP A 137 -9.27 -1.05 3.95
C ASP A 137 -8.79 -1.35 2.53
N VAL A 138 -8.39 -2.60 2.32
CA VAL A 138 -8.27 -3.18 0.99
C VAL A 138 -9.48 -4.07 0.77
N SER A 139 -10.15 -3.86 -0.35
CA SER A 139 -11.38 -4.55 -0.66
C SER A 139 -11.26 -5.37 -1.94
N ASN A 140 -11.63 -6.64 -1.77
CA ASN A 140 -11.81 -7.62 -2.83
C ASN A 140 -13.29 -8.02 -2.95
N VAL A 141 -14.21 -7.21 -2.42
CA VAL A 141 -15.66 -7.46 -2.46
C VAL A 141 -16.15 -7.54 -3.89
N THR A 142 -15.64 -6.70 -4.78
CA THR A 142 -16.04 -6.70 -6.20
C THR A 142 -15.16 -7.59 -7.07
N GLY A 143 -13.89 -7.79 -6.69
CA GLY A 143 -12.98 -8.69 -7.37
C GLY A 143 -11.52 -8.52 -6.95
N PHE A 144 -10.62 -9.25 -7.62
CA PHE A 144 -9.19 -9.23 -7.35
C PHE A 144 -8.38 -9.20 -8.65
N THR A 145 -7.33 -8.40 -8.66
CA THR A 145 -6.37 -8.27 -9.78
C THR A 145 -4.95 -8.50 -9.32
N LEU A 146 -4.51 -7.79 -8.27
CA LEU A 146 -3.15 -7.85 -7.74
C LEU A 146 -3.17 -7.90 -6.21
N PRO A 147 -2.16 -8.52 -5.58
CA PRO A 147 -1.99 -8.45 -4.13
C PRO A 147 -1.78 -7.00 -3.69
N VAL A 148 -2.46 -6.56 -2.63
CA VAL A 148 -2.29 -5.22 -2.06
C VAL A 148 -2.33 -5.33 -0.54
N ILE A 149 -1.37 -4.71 0.14
CA ILE A 149 -1.40 -4.50 1.59
C ILE A 149 -1.21 -3.02 1.88
N CYS A 150 -2.19 -2.42 2.55
CA CYS A 150 -2.12 -1.06 3.07
C CYS A 150 -1.86 -1.07 4.56
N ARG A 151 -1.08 -0.08 5.02
CA ARG A 151 -0.79 0.11 6.43
C ARG A 151 -0.79 1.57 6.83
N CYS A 152 -1.05 1.81 8.11
CA CYS A 152 -0.81 3.09 8.74
C CYS A 152 -0.34 2.92 10.18
N GLU A 153 0.18 4.00 10.74
CA GLU A 153 0.71 4.02 12.10
C GLU A 153 -0.23 4.80 13.05
N ALA A 154 -0.46 4.23 14.23
CA ALA A 154 -1.16 4.88 15.31
C ALA A 154 -0.25 5.80 16.13
N ALA A 155 -0.85 6.52 17.10
CA ALA A 155 -0.12 7.49 17.91
C ALA A 155 0.96 6.85 18.78
N ASN A 156 0.78 5.59 19.17
CA ASN A 156 1.71 4.81 19.98
C ASN A 156 2.75 4.03 19.14
N GLY A 157 2.80 4.24 17.82
CA GLY A 157 3.70 3.52 16.93
C GLY A 157 3.23 2.14 16.46
N ALA A 158 2.05 1.68 16.90
CA ALA A 158 1.49 0.43 16.40
C ALA A 158 1.15 0.53 14.90
N ILE A 159 1.45 -0.53 14.16
CA ILE A 159 1.15 -0.65 12.73
C ILE A 159 -0.15 -1.42 12.57
N TYR A 160 -1.07 -0.84 11.79
CA TYR A 160 -2.33 -1.45 11.43
C TYR A 160 -2.37 -1.71 9.93
N GLU A 161 -2.81 -2.89 9.54
CA GLU A 161 -2.77 -3.34 8.14
C GLU A 161 -4.11 -3.88 7.66
N SER A 162 -4.46 -3.59 6.42
CA SER A 162 -5.58 -4.17 5.68
C SER A 162 -5.09 -4.52 4.28
N GLY A 163 -5.41 -5.71 3.79
CA GLY A 163 -4.75 -6.23 2.60
C GLY A 163 -4.92 -7.72 2.35
N CYS A 164 -4.63 -8.11 1.12
CA CYS A 164 -4.28 -9.47 0.78
C CYS A 164 -2.91 -9.50 0.10
N GLY A 165 -1.90 -10.03 0.80
CA GLY A 165 -0.55 -10.21 0.25
C GLY A 165 -0.34 -11.52 -0.51
N PHE A 166 -1.40 -12.29 -0.76
CA PHE A 166 -1.32 -13.56 -1.50
C PHE A 166 -1.53 -13.32 -2.99
N ASP A 167 -0.70 -13.96 -3.82
CA ASP A 167 -0.90 -14.01 -5.27
C ASP A 167 -1.93 -15.09 -5.60
N LEU A 168 -3.22 -14.75 -5.40
CA LEU A 168 -4.33 -15.68 -5.61
C LEU A 168 -4.37 -16.22 -7.05
N VAL A 169 -3.90 -15.43 -8.03
CA VAL A 169 -3.86 -15.86 -9.44
C VAL A 169 -2.78 -16.91 -9.66
N ALA A 170 -1.57 -16.72 -9.11
CA ALA A 170 -0.52 -17.72 -9.16
C ALA A 170 -0.90 -18.99 -8.39
N GLU A 171 -1.53 -18.86 -7.23
CA GLU A 171 -2.01 -19.99 -6.46
C GLU A 171 -3.10 -20.78 -7.18
N ALA A 172 -4.07 -20.10 -7.79
CA ALA A 172 -5.11 -20.73 -8.61
C ALA A 172 -4.55 -21.51 -9.81
N LYS A 173 -3.43 -21.05 -10.39
CA LYS A 173 -2.73 -21.80 -11.45
C LYS A 173 -2.08 -23.08 -10.92
N ALA A 174 -1.60 -23.06 -9.68
CA ALA A 174 -0.99 -24.21 -9.03
C ALA A 174 -2.04 -25.20 -8.48
N ASP A 175 -3.20 -24.70 -8.07
CA ASP A 175 -4.31 -25.47 -7.50
C ASP A 175 -5.63 -25.07 -8.18
N PRO A 176 -6.04 -25.80 -9.24
CA PRO A 176 -7.28 -25.50 -9.97
C PRO A 176 -8.55 -25.57 -9.12
N SER A 177 -8.53 -26.24 -7.96
CA SER A 177 -9.69 -26.24 -7.04
C SER A 177 -9.94 -24.87 -6.44
N LYS A 178 -8.91 -24.02 -6.39
CA LYS A 178 -8.95 -22.61 -5.97
C LYS A 178 -9.10 -21.65 -7.14
N ALA A 179 -9.33 -22.16 -8.35
CA ALA A 179 -9.45 -21.30 -9.52
C ALA A 179 -10.59 -20.29 -9.38
N CYS A 180 -10.35 -19.10 -9.91
CA CYS A 180 -11.40 -18.10 -10.06
C CYS A 180 -12.49 -18.64 -11.00
N LYS A 181 -13.71 -18.79 -10.48
CA LYS A 181 -14.86 -19.27 -11.27
C LYS A 181 -15.41 -18.22 -12.24
N ASP A 182 -15.20 -16.94 -11.95
CA ASP A 182 -15.68 -15.82 -12.77
C ASP A 182 -14.51 -14.91 -13.22
N TRP A 183 -13.56 -15.51 -13.94
CA TRP A 183 -12.40 -14.78 -14.47
C TRP A 183 -12.79 -13.89 -15.66
N LYS A 184 -12.52 -12.58 -15.54
CA LYS A 184 -12.72 -11.59 -16.60
C LYS A 184 -11.41 -11.37 -17.34
N ALA A 185 -11.18 -12.14 -18.40
CA ALA A 185 -9.92 -12.12 -19.14
C ALA A 185 -9.55 -10.73 -19.70
N SER A 186 -10.52 -9.97 -20.19
CA SER A 186 -10.33 -8.60 -20.70
C SER A 186 -9.92 -7.58 -19.63
N GLU A 187 -10.10 -7.91 -18.36
CA GLU A 187 -9.82 -7.05 -17.22
C GLU A 187 -8.69 -7.58 -16.34
N ASN A 188 -8.17 -8.78 -16.64
CA ASN A 188 -7.21 -9.49 -15.80
C ASN A 188 -7.66 -9.59 -14.32
N ALA A 189 -8.95 -9.82 -14.12
CA ALA A 189 -9.57 -9.76 -12.82
C ALA A 189 -10.40 -11.01 -12.52
N CYS A 190 -10.40 -11.43 -11.27
CA CYS A 190 -11.37 -12.39 -10.77
C CYS A 190 -12.55 -11.63 -10.17
N ALA A 191 -13.74 -11.72 -10.78
CA ALA A 191 -14.93 -11.13 -10.18
C ALA A 191 -15.34 -11.96 -8.95
N ASN A 192 -15.64 -11.28 -7.85
CA ASN A 192 -16.08 -11.96 -6.64
C ASN A 192 -17.57 -12.33 -6.78
N PRO A 193 -17.93 -13.64 -6.67
CA PRO A 193 -19.32 -14.07 -6.81
C PRO A 193 -20.20 -13.61 -5.63
N ASN A 194 -19.60 -13.24 -4.49
CA ASN A 194 -20.32 -12.83 -3.29
C ASN A 194 -20.53 -11.30 -3.22
N ARG A 195 -20.15 -10.53 -4.24
CA ARG A 195 -20.23 -9.06 -4.24
C ARG A 195 -21.64 -8.51 -4.00
N ASP A 196 -22.65 -9.23 -4.48
CA ASP A 196 -24.07 -8.86 -4.37
C ASP A 196 -24.77 -9.59 -3.21
N ASN A 197 -24.04 -10.43 -2.47
CA ASN A 197 -24.62 -11.20 -1.38
C ASN A 197 -24.68 -10.36 -0.10
N VAL A 198 -25.88 -9.88 0.20
CA VAL A 198 -26.19 -9.10 1.42
C VAL A 198 -27.12 -9.86 2.37
N LYS A 199 -27.32 -11.17 2.17
CA LYS A 199 -28.23 -12.00 2.98
C LYS A 199 -27.60 -13.34 3.34
N GLY A 200 -27.92 -13.85 4.54
CA GLY A 200 -27.46 -15.18 4.99
C GLY A 200 -26.02 -15.17 5.53
N LYS A 201 -25.42 -16.37 5.64
CA LYS A 201 -24.05 -16.51 6.16
C LYS A 201 -23.06 -16.02 5.12
N LEU A 202 -22.46 -14.86 5.38
CA LEU A 202 -21.42 -14.28 4.53
C LEU A 202 -20.09 -14.96 4.84
N VAL A 203 -19.53 -15.61 3.82
CA VAL A 203 -18.23 -16.28 3.88
C VAL A 203 -17.45 -15.92 2.61
N PRO A 204 -16.10 -15.93 2.65
CA PRO A 204 -15.32 -15.77 1.44
C PRO A 204 -15.63 -16.89 0.43
N ALA A 205 -15.65 -16.56 -0.86
CA ALA A 205 -15.62 -17.58 -1.90
C ALA A 205 -14.24 -18.27 -1.92
N PRO A 206 -14.11 -19.52 -2.41
CA PRO A 206 -12.86 -20.30 -2.32
C PRO A 206 -11.62 -19.59 -2.87
N PHE A 207 -11.75 -18.79 -3.94
CA PHE A 207 -10.62 -18.03 -4.48
C PHE A 207 -10.09 -16.97 -3.49
N PHE A 208 -10.95 -16.42 -2.64
CA PHE A 208 -10.65 -15.30 -1.73
C PHE A 208 -10.41 -15.74 -0.28
N ASP A 209 -10.51 -17.04 0.02
CA ASP A 209 -10.55 -17.58 1.38
C ASP A 209 -9.35 -17.16 2.26
N LYS A 210 -8.15 -17.19 1.68
CA LYS A 210 -6.89 -16.79 2.34
C LYS A 210 -6.82 -15.32 2.72
N CYS A 211 -7.62 -14.48 2.09
CA CYS A 211 -7.62 -13.04 2.33
C CYS A 211 -8.71 -12.61 3.32
N ALA A 212 -9.57 -13.53 3.77
CA ALA A 212 -10.69 -13.20 4.62
C ALA A 212 -10.23 -12.58 5.94
N ARG A 213 -10.93 -11.55 6.43
CA ARG A 213 -10.61 -10.78 7.64
C ARG A 213 -9.33 -9.93 7.55
N GLU A 214 -8.49 -10.13 6.54
CA GLU A 214 -7.33 -9.27 6.25
C GLU A 214 -7.68 -8.20 5.22
N SER A 215 -8.48 -8.56 4.22
CA SER A 215 -9.12 -7.68 3.23
C SER A 215 -10.62 -7.96 3.21
N TYR A 216 -11.43 -7.00 2.77
CA TYR A 216 -12.85 -7.31 2.60
C TYR A 216 -13.05 -8.33 1.47
N THR A 217 -13.58 -9.50 1.80
CA THR A 217 -13.89 -10.56 0.82
C THR A 217 -15.39 -10.78 0.60
N TYR A 218 -16.21 -10.08 1.37
CA TYR A 218 -17.68 -10.01 1.32
C TYR A 218 -18.13 -8.73 2.05
N VAL A 219 -19.39 -8.29 1.87
CA VAL A 219 -19.88 -6.95 2.27
C VAL A 219 -19.71 -6.63 3.77
N ASP A 220 -19.82 -7.63 4.65
CA ASP A 220 -19.71 -7.44 6.11
C ASP A 220 -18.42 -8.04 6.71
N ASP A 221 -17.33 -8.11 5.93
CA ASP A 221 -16.01 -8.56 6.43
C ASP A 221 -15.32 -7.46 7.25
N HIS A 222 -16.04 -6.88 8.22
CA HIS A 222 -15.67 -5.69 8.97
C HIS A 222 -14.36 -5.84 9.76
N GLU A 223 -13.92 -7.07 9.99
CA GLU A 223 -12.61 -7.34 10.56
C GLU A 223 -11.45 -6.86 9.69
N ALA A 224 -11.65 -6.63 8.39
CA ALA A 224 -10.66 -6.05 7.49
C ALA A 224 -10.57 -4.51 7.59
N ASN A 225 -11.56 -3.85 8.20
CA ASN A 225 -11.61 -2.40 8.32
C ASN A 225 -10.63 -1.88 9.36
N ARG A 226 -9.97 -0.76 9.05
CA ARG A 226 -9.10 -0.02 9.99
C ARG A 226 -9.66 1.36 10.23
N TRP A 227 -10.57 1.43 11.20
CA TRP A 227 -11.32 2.64 11.50
C TRP A 227 -10.71 3.44 12.66
N ASP A 228 -10.34 4.68 12.37
CA ASP A 228 -9.80 5.66 13.32
C ASP A 228 -8.47 5.26 13.99
N LEU A 229 -7.68 4.45 13.30
CA LEU A 229 -6.40 3.92 13.79
C LEU A 229 -5.20 4.73 13.26
N CYS A 230 -5.33 5.38 12.10
CA CYS A 230 -4.25 6.13 11.47
C CYS A 230 -4.07 7.51 12.10
N LYS A 231 -3.11 7.65 13.02
CA LYS A 231 -2.88 8.92 13.73
C LYS A 231 -1.67 9.71 13.22
N LYS A 232 -0.82 9.11 12.37
CA LYS A 232 0.32 9.80 11.73
C LYS A 232 0.02 10.44 10.37
N ASN A 233 -1.24 10.43 9.93
CA ASN A 233 -1.69 11.06 8.67
C ASN A 233 -0.97 10.58 7.42
N THR A 234 -0.39 9.39 7.51
CA THR A 234 0.24 8.69 6.40
C THR A 234 -0.32 7.29 6.32
N MET A 235 -0.54 6.84 5.10
CA MET A 235 -0.89 5.47 4.78
C MET A 235 0.01 5.02 3.63
N THR A 236 0.56 3.82 3.72
CA THR A 236 1.37 3.24 2.65
C THR A 236 0.73 1.93 2.20
N CYS A 237 0.44 1.84 0.92
CA CYS A 237 -0.02 0.63 0.26
C CYS A 237 1.09 0.05 -0.59
N CYS A 238 1.41 -1.22 -0.39
CA CYS A 238 2.31 -1.97 -1.23
C CYS A 238 1.48 -2.84 -2.18
N VAL A 239 1.81 -2.80 -3.47
CA VAL A 239 1.15 -3.60 -4.52
C VAL A 239 2.11 -4.66 -5.05
N GLY A 240 1.67 -5.91 -5.13
CA GLY A 240 2.40 -7.04 -5.72
C GLY A 240 2.84 -8.11 -4.71
N PRO A 241 3.27 -9.28 -5.21
CA PRO A 241 3.62 -10.44 -4.35
C PRO A 241 4.91 -10.24 -3.56
N SER A 242 5.77 -9.29 -3.94
CA SER A 242 6.99 -8.95 -3.21
C SER A 242 6.75 -7.98 -2.05
N CYS A 243 5.49 -7.67 -1.74
CA CYS A 243 5.15 -6.88 -0.58
C CYS A 243 5.48 -7.62 0.71
N PRO A 244 6.14 -6.96 1.67
CA PRO A 244 6.41 -7.56 2.96
C PRO A 244 5.07 -7.91 3.63
N LYS A 245 4.91 -9.19 3.96
CA LYS A 245 3.81 -9.66 4.82
C LYS A 245 4.19 -9.32 6.24
N TYR A 246 3.47 -8.43 6.90
CA TYR A 246 3.62 -8.23 8.33
C TYR A 246 2.50 -8.98 9.04
N VAL A 247 2.72 -9.28 10.32
CA VAL A 247 1.72 -9.97 11.14
C VAL A 247 0.58 -8.97 11.36
N PRO A 248 -0.65 -9.23 10.86
CA PRO A 248 -1.74 -8.30 11.04
C PRO A 248 -1.98 -8.09 12.53
N TYR A 249 -2.14 -6.83 12.95
CA TYR A 249 -2.63 -6.54 14.29
C TYR A 249 -3.99 -7.23 14.46
N ARG A 250 -4.03 -8.27 15.29
CA ARG A 250 -5.28 -8.84 15.81
C ARG A 250 -5.56 -8.16 17.14
N ALA A 251 -6.73 -7.55 17.26
CA ALA A 251 -7.18 -7.05 18.56
C ALA A 251 -7.10 -8.18 19.58
N LYS A 252 -6.52 -7.91 20.74
CA LYS A 252 -6.30 -8.88 21.81
C LYS A 252 -7.65 -9.52 22.18
N GLY A 253 -7.78 -10.84 22.00
CA GLY A 253 -9.04 -11.57 22.23
C GLY A 253 -9.83 -11.96 20.96
N SER A 254 -9.36 -11.60 19.77
CA SER A 254 -9.91 -12.17 18.52
C SER A 254 -9.66 -13.67 18.51
N PRO A 255 -10.67 -14.53 18.27
CA PRO A 255 -10.47 -15.97 18.22
C PRO A 255 -9.34 -16.31 17.24
N GLY A 256 -8.28 -16.93 17.76
CA GLY A 256 -7.29 -17.60 16.94
C GLY A 256 -7.99 -18.70 16.18
N GLY A 257 -7.88 -18.68 14.85
CA GLY A 257 -8.25 -19.82 14.02
C GLY A 257 -7.40 -21.04 14.34
#